data_AF-A0A947M2V5-F1
#
_entry.id   AF-A0A947M2V5-F1
#
_cell.length_a   1.000
_cell.length_b   1.000
_cell.length_c   1.000
_cell.angle_alpha   90.00
_cell.angle_beta   90.00
_cell.angle_gamma   90.00
#
_symmetry.space_group_name_H-M   'P 1'
#
loop_
_entity.id
_entity.type
_entity.pdbx_description
1 polymer ?
#
loop_
_entity_poly.entity_id
_entity_poly.type
_entity_poly.pdbx_seq_one_letter_code
_entity_poly.pdbx_strand_id
1 'polypeptide(L)'
;MNGTNIPMQLTSRKAPALRGHARIPGDKSMSHRALMLGAVAKGETIIGGLLESADIRATAAALRGLGVKLGQADTGLWHVHGRGIDALRSPDH
;
A
#
# COMPACT_ATOMS: atom_id res chain seq x y z
N MET A 1 -15.72 0.48 -20.63
CA MET A 1 -16.43 1.32 -19.64
C MET A 1 -15.68 2.65 -19.56
N ASN A 2 -16.17 3.65 -20.27
CA ASN A 2 -15.53 4.95 -20.43
C ASN A 2 -15.82 5.83 -19.21
N GLY A 3 -14.86 5.94 -18.30
CA GLY A 3 -14.85 7.00 -17.29
C GLY A 3 -14.06 8.18 -17.86
N THR A 4 -14.75 9.26 -18.24
CA THR A 4 -14.11 10.51 -18.64
C THR A 4 -13.30 11.04 -17.46
N ASN A 5 -11.97 10.98 -17.55
CA ASN A 5 -11.05 11.57 -16.58
C ASN A 5 -11.06 13.09 -16.75
N ILE A 6 -12.16 13.74 -16.39
CA ILE A 6 -12.26 15.20 -16.36
C ILE A 6 -11.38 15.65 -15.18
N PRO A 7 -10.29 16.40 -15.43
CA PRO A 7 -9.41 16.84 -14.36
C PRO A 7 -10.21 17.69 -13.37
N MET A 8 -10.28 17.25 -12.12
CA MET A 8 -10.93 17.98 -11.05
C MET A 8 -10.10 19.23 -10.74
N GLN A 9 -10.66 20.41 -10.98
CA GLN A 9 -9.95 21.65 -10.69
C GLN A 9 -9.97 21.96 -9.19
N LEU A 10 -8.79 22.24 -8.64
CA LEU A 10 -8.60 22.66 -7.26
C LEU A 10 -8.14 24.12 -7.25
N THR A 11 -8.82 24.96 -6.47
CA THR A 11 -8.42 26.36 -6.25
C THR A 11 -7.95 26.56 -4.81
N SER A 12 -6.78 27.18 -4.62
CA SER A 12 -6.28 27.59 -3.30
C SER A 12 -6.42 29.10 -3.12
N ARG A 13 -6.65 29.56 -1.88
CA ARG A 13 -6.75 30.98 -1.52
C ARG A 13 -5.84 31.26 -0.33
N LYS A 14 -5.44 32.52 -0.17
CA LYS A 14 -4.66 32.97 1.00
C LYS A 14 -5.45 32.64 2.27
N ALA A 15 -4.78 31.98 3.21
CA ALA A 15 -5.32 31.66 4.54
C ALA A 15 -4.41 32.24 5.64
N PRO A 16 -4.95 32.50 6.85
CA PRO A 16 -4.13 32.75 8.03
C PRO A 16 -3.20 31.57 8.35
N ALA A 17 -2.23 31.78 9.23
CA ALA A 17 -1.29 30.72 9.64
C ALA A 17 -2.03 29.50 10.20
N LEU A 18 -1.70 28.30 9.70
CA LEU A 18 -2.25 27.03 10.18
C LEU A 18 -1.78 26.76 11.62
N ARG A 19 -2.70 26.32 12.48
CA ARG A 19 -2.41 25.93 13.88
C ARG A 19 -3.16 24.65 14.21
N GLY A 20 -2.48 23.67 14.80
CA GLY A 20 -3.07 22.40 15.21
C GLY A 20 -2.10 21.24 15.11
N HIS A 21 -2.61 20.03 15.29
CA HIS A 21 -1.89 18.78 15.13
C HIS A 21 -2.60 17.94 14.07
N ALA A 22 -1.82 17.28 13.21
CA ALA A 22 -2.34 16.36 12.21
C ALA A 22 -1.58 15.04 12.30
N ARG A 23 -2.30 13.93 12.13
CA ARG A 23 -1.68 12.63 11.89
C ARG A 23 -1.40 12.51 10.39
N ILE A 24 -0.13 12.42 10.03
CA ILE A 24 0.26 12.21 8.64
C ILE A 24 0.00 10.74 8.28
N PRO A 25 -0.49 10.46 7.05
CA PRO A 25 -0.57 9.08 6.55
C PRO A 25 0.80 8.39 6.57
N GLY A 26 0.80 7.07 6.38
CA GLY A 26 2.04 6.31 6.23
C GLY A 26 2.94 6.85 5.11
N ASP A 27 4.24 6.61 5.22
CA ASP A 27 5.17 6.94 4.14
C ASP A 27 5.00 5.98 2.95
N LYS A 28 4.99 6.52 1.73
CA LYS A 28 4.79 5.74 0.50
C LYS A 28 5.94 4.75 0.27
N SER A 29 7.19 5.19 0.43
CA SER A 29 8.36 4.36 0.15
C SER A 29 8.50 3.24 1.18
N MET A 30 8.26 3.55 2.46
CA MET A 30 8.20 2.55 3.53
C MET A 30 7.06 1.55 3.31
N SER A 31 5.89 2.01 2.85
CA SER A 31 4.76 1.13 2.57
C SER A 31 5.08 0.14 1.44
N HIS A 32 5.70 0.59 0.34
CA HIS A 32 6.16 -0.33 -0.72
C HIS A 32 7.16 -1.35 -0.17
N ARG A 33 8.19 -0.88 0.54
CA ARG A 33 9.25 -1.74 1.07
C ARG A 33 8.74 -2.73 2.10
N ALA A 34 7.86 -2.31 3.00
CA ALA A 34 7.29 -3.18 4.02
C ALA A 34 6.53 -4.35 3.38
N LEU A 35 5.72 -4.10 2.35
CA LEU A 35 5.04 -5.15 1.59
C LEU A 35 6.02 -6.08 0.88
N MET A 36 7.02 -5.53 0.18
CA MET A 36 8.01 -6.32 -0.57
C MET A 36 8.88 -7.18 0.35
N LEU A 37 9.37 -6.61 1.45
CA LEU A 37 10.20 -7.31 2.43
C LEU A 37 9.39 -8.38 3.17
N GLY A 38 8.16 -8.07 3.57
CA GLY A 38 7.26 -9.05 4.18
C GLY A 38 6.94 -10.23 3.26
N ALA A 39 6.84 -9.98 1.94
CA ALA A 39 6.59 -11.02 0.95
C ALA A 39 7.74 -12.04 0.80
N VAL A 40 8.99 -11.57 0.91
CA VAL A 40 10.18 -12.43 0.77
C VAL A 40 10.72 -12.95 2.09
N ALA A 41 10.24 -12.43 3.23
CA ALA A 41 10.51 -12.99 4.55
C ALA A 41 9.94 -14.43 4.66
N LYS A 42 10.38 -15.18 5.67
CA LYS A 42 9.76 -16.47 6.04
C LYS A 42 8.86 -16.24 7.25
N GLY A 43 7.58 -16.55 7.13
CA GLY A 43 6.59 -16.37 8.19
C GLY A 43 5.65 -15.20 7.93
N GLU A 44 5.03 -14.70 9.00
CA GLU A 44 4.06 -13.61 8.94
C GLU A 44 4.71 -12.27 9.32
N THR A 45 4.49 -11.26 8.48
CA THR A 45 4.82 -9.86 8.76
C THR A 45 3.53 -9.09 8.99
N ILE A 46 3.40 -8.41 10.14
CA ILE A 46 2.25 -7.59 10.50
C ILE A 46 2.68 -6.12 10.41
N ILE A 47 1.97 -5.33 9.60
CA ILE A 47 2.34 -3.94 9.30
C ILE A 47 1.19 -3.00 9.69
N GLY A 48 1.49 -2.05 10.57
CA GLY A 48 0.58 -0.95 10.92
C GLY A 48 0.96 0.35 10.19
N GLY A 49 -0.03 1.23 9.98
CA GLY A 49 0.20 2.56 9.42
C GLY A 49 0.62 2.57 7.94
N LEU A 50 0.28 1.53 7.18
CA LEU A 50 0.53 1.48 5.74
C LEU A 50 -0.25 2.58 5.03
N LEU A 51 0.35 3.21 4.02
CA LEU A 51 -0.32 4.22 3.19
C LEU A 51 -1.38 3.57 2.29
N GLU A 52 -2.63 4.01 2.37
CA GLU A 52 -3.73 3.49 1.54
C GLU A 52 -3.86 4.22 0.19
N SER A 53 -2.77 4.26 -0.58
CA SER A 53 -2.77 4.85 -1.92
C SER A 53 -3.03 3.82 -3.02
N ALA A 54 -3.36 4.30 -4.23
CA ALA A 54 -3.48 3.45 -5.41
C ALA A 54 -2.17 2.69 -5.70
N ASP A 55 -1.02 3.35 -5.54
CA ASP A 55 0.30 2.75 -5.72
C ASP A 55 0.55 1.56 -4.78
N ILE A 56 0.18 1.68 -3.51
CA ILE A 56 0.36 0.61 -2.52
C ILE A 56 -0.61 -0.54 -2.78
N ARG A 57 -1.85 -0.24 -3.18
CA ARG A 57 -2.80 -1.26 -3.63
C ARG A 57 -2.32 -2.00 -4.88
N ALA A 58 -1.70 -1.30 -5.84
CA ALA A 58 -1.10 -1.91 -7.02
C ALA A 58 0.08 -2.81 -6.66
N THR A 59 0.91 -2.40 -5.70
CA THR A 59 2.01 -3.24 -5.18
C THR A 59 1.46 -4.50 -4.52
N ALA A 60 0.43 -4.38 -3.68
CA ALA A 60 -0.23 -5.51 -3.07
C ALA A 60 -0.83 -6.47 -4.13
N ALA A 61 -1.45 -5.94 -5.18
CA ALA A 61 -1.99 -6.74 -6.28
C ALA A 61 -0.87 -7.48 -7.04
N ALA A 62 0.24 -6.82 -7.34
CA ALA A 62 1.40 -7.45 -7.98
C ALA A 62 1.96 -8.59 -7.12
N LEU A 63 2.12 -8.38 -5.82
CA LEU A 63 2.59 -9.42 -4.89
C LEU A 63 1.61 -10.60 -4.81
N ARG A 64 0.29 -10.37 -4.87
CA ARG A 64 -0.70 -11.46 -4.99
C ARG A 64 -0.52 -12.24 -6.29
N GLY A 65 -0.29 -11.56 -7.41
CA GLY A 65 0.04 -12.19 -8.68
C GLY A 65 1.30 -13.06 -8.62
N LEU A 66 2.28 -12.67 -7.79
CA LEU A 66 3.48 -13.46 -7.51
C LEU A 66 3.25 -14.63 -6.52
N GLY A 67 2.01 -14.89 -6.12
CA GLY A 67 1.64 -15.99 -5.22
C GLY A 67 1.79 -15.68 -3.73
N VAL A 68 1.95 -14.40 -3.35
CA VAL A 68 2.02 -13.99 -1.94
C VAL A 68 0.61 -13.88 -1.36
N LYS A 69 0.39 -14.48 -0.20
CA LYS A 69 -0.86 -14.29 0.56
C LYS A 69 -0.73 -13.03 1.42
N LEU A 70 -1.46 -11.98 1.09
CA LEU A 70 -1.51 -10.75 1.87
C LEU A 70 -2.88 -10.03 1.84
N GLY A 71 -3.19 -9.33 2.92
CA GLY A 71 -4.44 -8.58 3.05
C GLY A 71 -4.47 -7.66 4.27
N GLN A 72 -5.49 -6.83 4.32
CA GLN A 72 -5.78 -5.96 5.46
C GLN A 72 -6.84 -6.62 6.33
N ALA A 73 -6.62 -6.62 7.65
CA ALA A 73 -7.62 -7.00 8.64
C ALA A 73 -8.49 -5.79 9.01
N ASP A 74 -9.66 -6.03 9.62
CA ASP A 74 -10.60 -4.98 10.04
C ASP A 74 -9.99 -3.96 11.03
N THR A 75 -8.86 -4.31 11.66
CA THR A 75 -8.08 -3.46 12.57
C THR A 75 -7.22 -2.41 11.85
N GLY A 76 -7.18 -2.42 10.51
CA GLY A 76 -6.28 -1.58 9.70
C GLY A 76 -4.85 -2.11 9.62
N LEU A 77 -4.56 -3.26 10.23
CA LEU A 77 -3.28 -3.95 10.13
C LEU A 77 -3.21 -4.77 8.84
N TRP A 78 -2.04 -4.77 8.21
CA TRP A 78 -1.75 -5.60 7.05
C TRP A 78 -0.99 -6.84 7.48
N HIS A 79 -1.44 -7.99 6.98
CA HIS A 79 -0.81 -9.29 7.18
C HIS A 79 -0.20 -9.75 5.86
N VAL A 80 1.10 -10.05 5.87
CA VAL A 80 1.83 -10.56 4.71
C VAL A 80 2.49 -11.88 5.09
N HIS A 81 2.07 -12.98 4.45
CA HIS A 81 2.62 -14.30 4.70
C HIS A 81 3.71 -14.61 3.66
N GLY A 82 4.94 -14.30 4.03
CA GLY A 82 6.12 -14.59 3.22
C GLY A 82 6.54 -16.06 3.36
N ARG A 83 7.05 -16.61 2.26
CA ARG A 83 7.55 -18.00 2.19
C ARG A 83 9.01 -18.10 1.72
N GLY A 84 9.75 -17.00 1.77
CA GLY A 84 11.08 -16.89 1.16
C GLY A 84 11.02 -16.43 -0.30
N ILE A 85 12.12 -15.87 -0.79
CA ILE A 85 12.22 -15.36 -2.17
C ILE A 85 11.98 -16.43 -3.24
N ASP A 86 12.41 -17.67 -2.98
CA ASP A 86 12.27 -18.81 -3.91
C ASP A 86 10.82 -19.28 -4.07
N ALA A 87 9.91 -18.84 -3.19
CA ALA A 87 8.50 -19.22 -3.23
C ALA A 87 7.64 -18.29 -4.09
N LEU A 88 8.23 -17.22 -4.64
CA LEU A 88 7.58 -16.35 -5.61
C LEU A 88 7.38 -17.11 -6.93
N ARG A 89 6.25 -16.84 -7.58
CA ARG A 89 5.88 -17.48 -8.85
C ARG A 89 5.75 -16.42 -9.92
N SER A 90 6.04 -16.79 -11.16
CA SER A 90 5.66 -15.94 -12.30
C SER A 90 4.14 -15.71 -12.26
N PRO A 91 3.67 -14.47 -12.42
CA PRO A 91 2.24 -14.21 -12.56
C PRO A 91 1.70 -14.88 -13.82
N ASP A 92 0.47 -15.35 -13.76
CA ASP A 92 -0.24 -15.86 -14.94
C ASP A 92 -0.52 -14.66 -15.87
N HIS A 93 0.15 -14.64 -17.02
CA HIS A 93 -0.08 -13.68 -18.12
C HIS A 93 -0.54 -14.43 -19.37
#